data_AF-A0A951Z124-F1
#
_entry.id   AF-A0A951Z124-F1
#
_cell.length_a   1.000
_cell.length_b   1.000
_cell.length_c   1.000
_cell.angle_alpha   90.00
_cell.angle_beta   90.00
_cell.angle_gamma   90.00
#
_symmetry.space_group_name_H-M   'P 1'
#
loop_
_entity.id
_entity.type
_entity.pdbx_description
1 polymer ?
#
loop_
_entity_poly.entity_id
_entity_poly.type
_entity_poly.pdbx_seq_one_letter_code
_entity_poly.pdbx_strand_id
1 'polypeptide(L)'
;MTNMRIEQQAAAKPRRTGKRSRYGFAASAVAAAVAMHLFPSAQAADALDARALAEQGGANFPACSQCHGARGEGMPSSGFPRLAGQGRDYLAKQLQDFRSGRRSNPIMEPIAKALDDSTVAALSAFYASLDGEPAPSAAAATDVRAAQALATRGDWDHDIPACTACHGMSLAGIPPHFPAIAGQNATYTAKQLRAWKTGVRTNDPQGLMKAVAERLSDAQIDAVAAYLTGSVAAASPHLRATPTNAAASSAGDGRAPPSPAQLPEPDHGETDVTVPAPVEAGPFTPPPEEAIPDNEFGAMIRKGRDIFVDTQANAGRFLGNGLQCVNCHLDAGRKANSAPLWAAYVKYPAYRDKNKKVNSFEDRLAGCFTFSMNGHPPAYDSPEMVALVSYSYWLARGAPTGADLPGRGYAEVAKPPQPADRARGGAVYAQNCAICHGANGGGTEVAGRYAFPPLWGKDSYNAGAGMFRVGTAAAFIKANMPLGQGGSLSDQQAWDVAQFVNSHERPADPRERQDSDARRSSEGRK
;
A
#
# COMPACT_ATOMS: atom_id res chain seq x y z
N MET A 1 -45.77 -12.43 -37.19
CA MET A 1 -45.86 -13.40 -38.29
C MET A 1 -44.46 -13.94 -38.56
N THR A 2 -44.28 -15.25 -38.30
CA THR A 2 -43.26 -16.19 -38.84
C THR A 2 -41.77 -15.92 -38.50
N ASN A 3 -41.15 -16.62 -37.51
CA ASN A 3 -40.40 -17.91 -37.57
C ASN A 3 -39.25 -17.91 -38.61
N MET A 4 -38.03 -18.47 -38.42
CA MET A 4 -37.55 -19.56 -37.55
C MET A 4 -36.00 -19.63 -37.57
N ARG A 5 -35.42 -20.05 -36.43
CA ARG A 5 -34.24 -20.94 -36.19
C ARG A 5 -33.01 -20.95 -37.12
N ILE A 6 -31.84 -20.69 -36.51
CA ILE A 6 -30.55 -21.28 -36.86
C ILE A 6 -30.24 -22.35 -35.79
N GLU A 7 -30.18 -23.62 -36.19
CA GLU A 7 -29.80 -24.74 -35.32
C GLU A 7 -28.29 -25.05 -35.41
N GLN A 8 -27.79 -25.51 -34.26
CA GLN A 8 -26.43 -25.91 -33.92
C GLN A 8 -25.95 -27.15 -34.66
N GLN A 9 -24.64 -27.41 -34.70
CA GLN A 9 -24.11 -28.73 -34.32
C GLN A 9 -22.63 -28.72 -33.90
N ALA A 10 -22.37 -29.59 -32.93
CA ALA A 10 -21.23 -29.64 -32.04
C ALA A 10 -20.08 -30.54 -32.51
N ALA A 11 -18.95 -30.40 -31.82
CA ALA A 11 -17.72 -31.17 -31.95
C ALA A 11 -17.89 -32.68 -31.67
N ALA A 12 -17.09 -33.51 -32.35
CA ALA A 12 -16.78 -34.87 -31.94
C ALA A 12 -15.31 -35.23 -32.27
N LYS A 13 -14.63 -35.83 -31.29
CA LYS A 13 -13.24 -36.30 -31.27
C LYS A 13 -13.25 -37.84 -31.48
N PRO A 14 -12.25 -38.44 -32.15
CA PRO A 14 -11.81 -39.78 -31.73
C PRO A 14 -10.27 -39.83 -31.61
N ARG A 15 -9.69 -40.18 -30.45
CA ARG A 15 -9.45 -41.50 -29.84
C ARG A 15 -8.43 -42.39 -30.58
N ARG A 16 -7.31 -42.61 -29.87
CA ARG A 16 -6.15 -43.47 -30.15
C ARG A 16 -6.52 -44.93 -30.39
N THR A 17 -5.77 -45.59 -31.28
CA THR A 17 -5.23 -46.95 -31.03
C THR A 17 -3.95 -47.14 -31.84
N GLY A 18 -2.81 -47.27 -31.15
CA GLY A 18 -1.55 -47.71 -31.73
C GLY A 18 -1.49 -49.23 -31.81
N LYS A 19 -1.13 -49.76 -32.99
CA LYS A 19 -0.68 -51.14 -33.17
C LYS A 19 0.76 -51.13 -33.66
N ARG A 20 1.56 -51.92 -32.97
CA ARG A 20 2.99 -52.19 -33.17
C ARG A 20 3.22 -52.85 -34.54
N SER A 21 4.30 -52.48 -35.22
CA SER A 21 4.97 -53.37 -36.16
C SER A 21 6.49 -53.21 -36.04
N ARG A 22 7.17 -54.35 -35.96
CA ARG A 22 8.60 -54.54 -35.70
C ARG A 22 9.28 -54.88 -37.02
N TYR A 23 10.22 -54.06 -37.49
CA TYR A 23 11.30 -54.42 -38.41
C TYR A 23 12.39 -53.37 -38.15
N GLY A 24 13.60 -53.67 -37.67
CA GLY A 24 14.57 -54.62 -38.19
C GLY A 24 15.81 -53.78 -38.51
N PHE A 25 16.70 -53.61 -37.53
CA PHE A 25 17.92 -52.81 -37.65
C PHE A 25 18.91 -53.49 -38.61
N ALA A 26 19.36 -52.76 -39.62
CA ALA A 26 20.61 -53.04 -40.33
C ALA A 26 21.46 -51.76 -40.29
N ALA A 27 22.62 -51.88 -39.66
CA ALA A 27 23.59 -50.81 -39.50
C ALA A 27 24.40 -50.61 -40.78
N SER A 28 24.60 -49.36 -41.19
CA SER A 28 25.75 -48.97 -42.00
C SER A 28 26.30 -47.66 -41.48
N ALA A 29 27.52 -47.75 -40.97
CA ALA A 29 28.33 -46.62 -40.56
C ALA A 29 28.91 -45.95 -41.81
N VAL A 30 28.67 -44.65 -41.94
CA VAL A 30 29.46 -43.77 -42.82
C VAL A 30 29.98 -42.64 -41.94
N ALA A 31 31.29 -42.64 -41.73
CA ALA A 31 32.00 -41.59 -41.01
C ALA A 31 32.08 -40.34 -41.89
N ALA A 32 31.46 -39.25 -41.45
CA ALA A 32 31.65 -37.91 -42.01
C ALA A 32 32.41 -37.06 -40.98
N ALA A 33 33.66 -36.73 -41.33
CA ALA A 33 34.49 -35.80 -40.59
C ALA A 33 33.88 -34.39 -40.66
N VAL A 34 33.38 -33.89 -39.53
CA VAL A 34 32.92 -32.50 -39.38
C VAL A 34 34.13 -31.65 -39.03
N ALA A 35 34.54 -30.79 -39.97
CA ALA A 35 35.47 -29.71 -39.70
C ALA A 35 34.82 -28.71 -38.73
N MET A 36 35.31 -28.66 -37.49
CA MET A 36 34.99 -27.62 -36.52
C MET A 36 35.54 -26.27 -37.02
N HIS A 37 34.68 -25.47 -37.65
CA HIS A 37 34.94 -24.05 -37.78
C HIS A 37 34.76 -23.39 -36.41
N LEU A 38 35.88 -22.96 -35.84
CA LEU A 38 35.95 -22.04 -34.70
C LEU A 38 35.22 -20.75 -35.08
N PHE A 39 33.97 -20.62 -34.65
CA PHE A 39 33.36 -19.30 -34.50
C PHE A 39 34.10 -18.57 -33.38
N PRO A 40 34.58 -17.33 -33.58
CA PRO A 40 35.11 -16.55 -32.47
C PRO A 40 33.97 -16.35 -31.47
N SER A 41 34.18 -16.84 -30.24
CA SER A 41 33.36 -16.47 -29.10
C SER A 41 33.30 -14.95 -29.05
N ALA A 42 32.09 -14.39 -29.08
CA ALA A 42 31.90 -12.98 -28.76
C ALA A 42 32.57 -12.72 -27.40
N GLN A 43 33.67 -11.97 -27.41
CA GLN A 43 34.27 -11.46 -26.18
C GLN A 43 33.18 -10.71 -25.43
N ALA A 44 33.01 -11.03 -24.15
CA ALA A 44 32.35 -10.13 -23.22
C ALA A 44 33.03 -8.76 -23.39
N ALA A 45 32.27 -7.74 -23.79
CA ALA A 45 32.74 -6.37 -23.73
C ALA A 45 33.28 -6.14 -22.32
N ASP A 46 34.51 -5.63 -22.19
CA ASP A 46 35.13 -5.32 -20.90
C ASP A 46 34.11 -4.61 -20.01
N ALA A 47 33.76 -5.24 -18.88
CA ALA A 47 32.85 -4.63 -17.92
C ALA A 47 33.51 -3.34 -17.44
N LEU A 48 32.88 -2.20 -17.73
CA LEU A 48 33.35 -0.89 -17.27
C LEU A 48 33.63 -0.95 -15.76
N ASP A 49 34.82 -0.52 -15.35
CA ASP A 49 35.14 -0.37 -13.93
C ASP A 49 34.39 0.84 -13.36
N ALA A 50 33.15 0.60 -12.92
CA ALA A 50 32.27 1.61 -12.38
C ALA A 50 32.85 2.33 -11.16
N ARG A 51 33.71 1.65 -10.39
CA ARG A 51 34.39 2.24 -9.24
C ARG A 51 35.46 3.21 -9.70
N ALA A 52 36.29 2.82 -10.68
CA ALA A 52 37.26 3.74 -11.27
C ALA A 52 36.57 4.96 -11.89
N LEU A 53 35.47 4.78 -12.63
CA LEU A 53 34.69 5.89 -13.19
C LEU A 53 34.13 6.83 -12.09
N ALA A 54 33.69 6.28 -10.95
CA ALA A 54 33.18 7.06 -9.83
C ALA A 54 34.29 7.82 -9.08
N GLU A 55 35.45 7.20 -8.88
CA GLU A 55 36.56 7.73 -8.08
C GLU A 55 37.53 8.62 -8.87
N GLN A 56 37.70 8.36 -10.17
CA GLN A 56 38.70 9.00 -11.03
C GLN A 56 38.07 9.82 -12.16
N GLY A 57 36.82 9.53 -12.52
CA GLY A 57 36.14 10.14 -13.67
C GLY A 57 36.43 9.41 -14.98
N GLY A 58 35.93 9.96 -16.07
CA GLY A 58 36.22 9.48 -17.42
C GLY A 58 36.90 10.56 -18.26
N ALA A 59 37.20 10.25 -19.52
CA ALA A 59 37.89 11.18 -20.42
C ALA A 59 37.21 12.56 -20.53
N ASN A 60 35.88 12.61 -20.38
CA ASN A 60 35.08 13.82 -20.60
C ASN A 60 34.24 14.24 -19.38
N PHE A 61 34.43 13.63 -18.21
CA PHE A 61 33.68 13.97 -17.01
C PHE A 61 34.51 13.78 -15.73
N PRO A 62 34.34 14.64 -14.72
CA PRO A 62 35.09 14.54 -13.47
C PRO A 62 34.65 13.34 -12.64
N ALA A 63 35.49 12.94 -11.68
CA ALA A 63 35.11 11.93 -10.71
C ALA A 63 33.85 12.34 -9.94
N CYS A 64 32.88 11.43 -9.85
CA CYS A 64 31.63 11.64 -9.13
C CYS A 64 31.90 11.92 -7.63
N SER A 65 32.92 11.25 -7.09
CA SER A 65 33.36 11.35 -5.69
C SER A 65 33.80 12.75 -5.27
N GLN A 66 34.25 13.60 -6.21
CA GLN A 66 34.69 14.97 -5.90
C GLN A 66 33.56 15.85 -5.36
N CYS A 67 32.31 15.57 -5.76
CA CYS A 67 31.13 16.32 -5.31
C CYS A 67 30.21 15.47 -4.42
N HIS A 68 30.07 14.19 -4.70
CA HIS A 68 29.15 13.29 -3.99
C HIS A 68 29.80 12.50 -2.86
N GLY A 69 31.07 12.77 -2.54
CA GLY A 69 31.82 12.07 -1.50
C GLY A 69 32.38 10.73 -1.98
N ALA A 70 33.43 10.26 -1.29
CA ALA A 70 34.16 9.05 -1.68
C ALA A 70 33.28 7.79 -1.65
N ARG A 71 32.27 7.78 -0.77
CA ARG A 71 31.31 6.69 -0.62
C ARG A 71 29.94 7.06 -1.17
N GLY A 72 29.79 8.16 -1.91
CA GLY A 72 28.49 8.61 -2.40
C GLY A 72 27.57 9.18 -1.32
N GLU A 73 28.10 9.58 -0.17
CA GLU A 73 27.38 10.11 0.99
C GLU A 73 26.81 11.52 0.78
N GLY A 74 27.19 12.20 -0.30
CA GLY A 74 26.85 13.59 -0.57
C GLY A 74 27.71 14.58 0.22
N MET A 75 27.45 15.88 0.03
CA MET A 75 28.19 16.94 0.71
C MET A 75 27.20 17.99 1.24
N PRO A 76 26.79 17.90 2.52
CA PRO A 76 25.76 18.74 3.11
C PRO A 76 25.93 20.25 2.98
N SER A 77 27.16 20.73 3.18
CA SER A 77 27.51 22.16 3.09
C SER A 77 27.32 22.73 1.69
N SER A 78 27.45 21.89 0.66
CA SER A 78 27.33 22.27 -0.76
C SER A 78 25.98 21.87 -1.37
N GLY A 79 25.12 21.18 -0.61
CA GLY A 79 23.84 20.66 -1.08
C GLY A 79 23.96 19.56 -2.14
N PHE A 80 25.11 18.87 -2.21
CA PHE A 80 25.27 17.72 -3.10
C PHE A 80 24.57 16.49 -2.49
N PRO A 81 23.71 15.80 -3.26
CA PRO A 81 22.92 14.70 -2.74
C PRO A 81 23.76 13.46 -2.47
N ARG A 82 23.27 12.66 -1.52
CA ARG A 82 23.64 11.25 -1.36
C ARG A 82 23.20 10.45 -2.59
N LEU A 83 24.11 9.66 -3.13
CA LEU A 83 23.90 8.69 -4.20
C LEU A 83 23.93 7.24 -3.69
N ALA A 84 24.68 6.96 -2.62
CA ALA A 84 24.83 5.63 -2.05
C ALA A 84 23.50 5.05 -1.56
N GLY A 85 23.21 3.81 -1.95
CA GLY A 85 21.98 3.09 -1.59
C GLY A 85 20.73 3.60 -2.31
N GLN A 86 20.88 4.52 -3.27
CA GLN A 86 19.76 4.99 -4.08
C GLN A 86 19.37 3.96 -5.15
N GLY A 87 18.09 3.88 -5.52
CA GLY A 87 17.63 2.95 -6.55
C GLY A 87 18.36 3.14 -7.89
N ARG A 88 18.87 2.05 -8.47
CA ARG A 88 19.58 2.03 -9.76
C ARG A 88 18.79 2.73 -10.87
N ASP A 89 17.53 2.37 -11.03
CA ASP A 89 16.67 2.93 -12.08
C ASP A 89 16.36 4.40 -11.84
N TYR A 90 16.25 4.81 -10.56
CA TYR A 90 16.11 6.22 -10.22
C TYR A 90 17.37 7.01 -10.58
N LEU A 91 18.57 6.52 -10.24
CA LEU A 91 19.84 7.17 -10.59
C LEU A 91 19.99 7.33 -12.10
N ALA A 92 19.76 6.25 -12.84
CA ALA A 92 19.81 6.26 -14.30
C ALA A 92 18.80 7.26 -14.88
N LYS A 93 17.55 7.25 -14.40
CA LYS A 93 16.53 8.22 -14.79
C LYS A 93 16.96 9.66 -14.51
N GLN A 94 17.51 9.95 -13.33
CA GLN A 94 17.95 11.32 -13.01
C GLN A 94 19.07 11.79 -13.94
N LEU A 95 20.05 10.94 -14.24
CA LEU A 95 21.13 11.26 -15.20
C LEU A 95 20.55 11.51 -16.60
N GLN A 96 19.61 10.68 -17.06
CA GLN A 96 18.92 10.89 -18.34
C GLN A 96 18.08 12.18 -18.36
N ASP A 97 17.43 12.53 -17.24
CA ASP A 97 16.65 13.75 -17.11
C ASP A 97 17.55 15.00 -17.16
N PHE A 98 18.74 14.96 -16.55
CA PHE A 98 19.74 16.02 -16.69
C PHE A 98 20.26 16.10 -18.13
N ARG A 99 20.62 14.95 -18.73
CA ARG A 99 21.12 14.88 -20.11
C ARG A 99 20.13 15.48 -21.12
N SER A 100 18.83 15.22 -20.93
CA SER A 100 17.75 15.72 -21.79
C SER A 100 17.25 17.13 -21.43
N GLY A 101 17.70 17.72 -20.32
CA GLY A 101 17.20 19.01 -19.82
C GLY A 101 15.83 18.93 -19.13
N ARG A 102 15.20 17.74 -19.02
CA ARG A 102 13.96 17.54 -18.25
C ARG A 102 14.13 17.83 -16.76
N ARG A 103 15.36 17.75 -16.25
CA ARG A 103 15.75 18.24 -14.94
C ARG A 103 16.88 19.22 -15.13
N SER A 104 16.70 20.48 -14.71
CA SER A 104 17.75 21.48 -14.86
C SER A 104 18.67 21.55 -13.64
N ASN A 105 19.97 21.59 -13.89
CA ASN A 105 21.00 21.91 -12.91
C ASN A 105 22.32 22.29 -13.63
N PRO A 106 22.86 23.49 -13.41
CA PRO A 106 24.03 23.98 -14.14
C PRO A 106 25.31 23.18 -13.92
N ILE A 107 25.38 22.37 -12.86
CA ILE A 107 26.54 21.52 -12.53
C ILE A 107 26.36 20.13 -13.16
N MET A 108 25.20 19.50 -12.96
CA MET A 108 24.97 18.11 -13.39
C MET A 108 24.62 17.94 -14.86
N GLU A 109 24.02 18.94 -15.52
CA GLU A 109 23.71 18.86 -16.95
C GLU A 109 24.93 18.60 -17.86
N PRO A 110 26.04 19.37 -17.78
CA PRO A 110 27.20 19.12 -18.62
C PRO A 110 27.83 17.75 -18.34
N ILE A 111 27.88 17.35 -17.06
CA ILE A 111 28.38 16.03 -16.64
C ILE A 111 27.53 14.92 -17.28
N ALA A 112 26.20 15.00 -17.14
CA ALA A 112 25.28 13.99 -17.66
C ALA A 112 25.30 13.91 -19.20
N LYS A 113 25.54 15.01 -19.90
CA LYS A 113 25.71 15.04 -21.38
C LYS A 113 26.98 14.35 -21.86
N ALA A 114 28.00 14.27 -21.01
CA ALA A 114 29.26 13.58 -21.33
C ALA A 114 29.21 12.05 -21.08
N LEU A 115 28.14 11.54 -20.44
CA LEU A 115 27.98 10.11 -20.16
C LEU A 115 27.21 9.40 -21.29
N ASP A 116 27.75 8.28 -21.75
CA ASP A 116 27.01 7.33 -22.59
C ASP A 116 26.13 6.39 -21.74
N ASP A 117 25.29 5.60 -22.40
CA ASP A 117 24.28 4.76 -21.73
C ASP A 117 24.91 3.63 -20.90
N SER A 118 26.05 3.07 -21.34
CA SER A 118 26.81 2.06 -20.60
C SER A 118 27.41 2.65 -19.32
N THR A 119 27.98 3.86 -19.39
CA THR A 119 28.51 4.57 -18.22
C THR A 119 27.40 4.95 -17.24
N VAL A 120 26.25 5.44 -17.73
CA VAL A 120 25.08 5.72 -16.88
C VAL A 120 24.63 4.44 -16.16
N ALA A 121 24.54 3.32 -16.86
CA ALA A 121 24.15 2.04 -16.28
C ALA A 121 25.16 1.54 -15.23
N ALA A 122 26.46 1.67 -15.51
CA ALA A 122 27.55 1.26 -14.63
C ALA A 122 27.59 2.09 -13.33
N LEU A 123 27.60 3.42 -13.44
CA LEU A 123 27.60 4.32 -12.27
C LEU A 123 26.33 4.17 -11.43
N SER A 124 25.17 4.01 -12.07
CA SER A 124 23.89 3.80 -11.36
C SER A 124 23.88 2.48 -10.61
N ALA A 125 24.43 1.40 -11.19
CA ALA A 125 24.55 0.12 -10.51
C ALA A 125 25.55 0.20 -9.34
N PHE A 126 26.69 0.87 -9.54
CA PHE A 126 27.71 1.04 -8.50
C PHE A 126 27.16 1.78 -7.27
N TYR A 127 26.60 2.98 -7.44
CA TYR A 127 26.08 3.75 -6.31
C TYR A 127 24.88 3.09 -5.63
N ALA A 128 24.04 2.38 -6.38
CA ALA A 128 22.95 1.59 -5.81
C ALA A 128 23.44 0.41 -4.95
N SER A 129 24.64 -0.11 -5.22
CA SER A 129 25.23 -1.22 -4.45
C SER A 129 25.94 -0.78 -3.18
N LEU A 130 26.25 0.50 -3.04
CA LEU A 130 26.88 1.03 -1.82
C LEU A 130 25.86 1.07 -0.67
N ASP A 131 26.34 0.88 0.56
CA ASP A 131 25.49 0.90 1.74
C ASP A 131 24.70 2.22 1.86
N GLY A 132 23.39 2.07 1.98
CA GLY A 132 22.42 3.14 2.19
C GLY A 132 22.31 3.61 3.64
N GLU A 133 23.06 3.01 4.57
CA GLU A 133 23.04 3.34 6.00
C GLU A 133 23.28 4.84 6.23
N PRO A 134 22.37 5.58 6.89
CA PRO A 134 22.56 6.98 7.22
C PRO A 134 23.83 7.17 8.06
N ALA A 135 24.65 8.16 7.72
CA ALA A 135 25.52 8.74 8.73
C ALA A 135 24.59 9.37 9.79
N PRO A 136 24.69 9.01 11.09
CA PRO A 136 23.87 9.63 12.10
C PRO A 136 24.18 11.14 12.13
N SER A 137 23.21 11.95 11.73
CA SER A 137 23.25 13.39 11.97
C SER A 137 22.20 13.72 13.02
N ALA A 138 22.66 13.87 14.25
CA ALA A 138 21.87 14.47 15.31
C ALA A 138 21.73 15.97 15.02
N ALA A 139 20.73 16.34 14.21
CA ALA A 139 20.22 17.69 14.21
C ALA A 139 19.07 17.75 15.22
N ALA A 140 19.27 18.50 16.29
CA ALA A 140 18.22 18.89 17.22
C ALA A 140 17.24 19.81 16.47
N ALA A 141 16.29 19.24 15.74
CA ALA A 141 15.16 20.00 15.23
C ALA A 141 14.29 20.40 16.43
N THR A 142 13.91 21.68 16.51
CA THR A 142 13.00 22.19 17.53
C THR A 142 11.58 21.59 17.45
N ASP A 143 11.29 20.82 16.38
CA ASP A 143 10.03 20.11 16.20
C ASP A 143 10.20 18.75 15.48
N VAL A 144 11.05 17.87 16.02
CA VAL A 144 11.21 16.49 15.52
C VAL A 144 9.87 15.76 15.45
N ARG A 145 8.94 16.03 16.39
CA ARG A 145 7.65 15.35 16.47
C ARG A 145 6.71 15.72 15.32
N ALA A 146 6.52 17.00 15.00
CA ALA A 146 5.68 17.37 13.86
C ALA A 146 6.29 16.93 12.54
N ALA A 147 7.62 17.00 12.39
CA ALA A 147 8.31 16.52 11.20
C ALA A 147 8.14 14.99 11.03
N GLN A 148 8.27 14.23 12.12
CA GLN A 148 8.03 12.79 12.14
C GLN A 148 6.56 12.47 11.82
N ALA A 149 5.61 13.22 12.41
CA ALA A 149 4.19 13.06 12.14
C ALA A 149 3.88 13.28 10.65
N LEU A 150 4.39 14.36 10.07
CA LEU A 150 4.26 14.64 8.65
C LEU A 150 4.88 13.54 7.78
N ALA A 151 6.07 13.04 8.14
CA ALA A 151 6.75 11.98 7.41
C ALA A 151 6.01 10.63 7.45
N THR A 152 5.41 10.29 8.59
CA THR A 152 4.87 8.95 8.86
C THR A 152 3.34 8.84 8.75
N ARG A 153 2.62 9.96 8.91
CA ARG A 153 1.15 10.04 8.85
C ARG A 153 0.66 10.99 7.75
N GLY A 154 1.43 12.03 7.46
CA GLY A 154 1.03 13.10 6.56
C GLY A 154 0.25 14.19 7.28
N ASP A 155 -0.43 15.02 6.49
CA ASP A 155 -1.31 16.10 6.89
C ASP A 155 -2.54 16.06 5.97
N TRP A 156 -3.52 15.25 6.35
CA TRP A 156 -4.69 14.96 5.52
C TRP A 156 -5.73 16.07 5.49
N ASP A 157 -5.63 17.04 6.40
CA ASP A 157 -6.42 18.27 6.35
C ASP A 157 -6.00 19.14 5.16
N HIS A 158 -4.76 18.99 4.70
CA HIS A 158 -4.21 19.63 3.51
C HIS A 158 -3.92 18.64 2.36
N ASP A 159 -4.53 17.45 2.38
CA ASP A 159 -4.31 16.37 1.38
C ASP A 159 -2.83 16.05 1.12
N ILE A 160 -2.02 16.05 2.18
CA ILE A 160 -0.61 15.66 2.16
C ILE A 160 -0.50 14.22 2.68
N PRO A 161 -0.26 13.21 1.83
CA PRO A 161 -0.02 11.86 2.30
C PRO A 161 1.31 11.77 3.06
N ALA A 162 1.44 10.76 3.93
CA ALA A 162 2.71 10.43 4.56
C ALA A 162 3.82 10.20 3.52
N CYS A 163 5.03 10.68 3.79
CA CYS A 163 6.19 10.38 2.96
C CYS A 163 6.43 8.86 2.86
N THR A 164 6.22 8.13 3.96
CA THR A 164 6.33 6.67 4.03
C THR A 164 5.35 5.93 3.12
N ALA A 165 4.21 6.56 2.76
CA ALA A 165 3.22 5.94 1.90
C ALA A 165 3.73 5.72 0.46
N CYS A 166 4.71 6.51 0.02
CA CYS A 166 5.31 6.38 -1.32
C CYS A 166 6.79 6.01 -1.27
N HIS A 167 7.53 6.44 -0.25
CA HIS A 167 8.96 6.16 -0.13
C HIS A 167 9.28 4.93 0.73
N GLY A 168 8.26 4.15 1.11
CA GLY A 168 8.38 2.96 1.94
C GLY A 168 8.42 3.28 3.43
N MET A 169 8.11 2.30 4.27
CA MET A 169 7.99 2.47 5.72
C MET A 169 9.29 2.98 6.38
N SER A 170 10.44 2.51 5.90
CA SER A 170 11.77 2.95 6.34
C SER A 170 12.32 4.14 5.56
N LEU A 171 11.54 4.67 4.60
CA LEU A 171 11.96 5.75 3.69
C LEU A 171 13.18 5.38 2.82
N ALA A 172 13.46 4.08 2.70
CA ALA A 172 14.53 3.51 1.88
C ALA A 172 14.17 3.41 0.38
N GLY A 173 12.97 3.82 -0.02
CA GLY A 173 12.50 3.79 -1.39
C GLY A 173 11.75 2.52 -1.77
N ILE A 174 11.03 2.60 -2.88
CA ILE A 174 10.30 1.50 -3.53
C ILE A 174 10.73 1.50 -5.01
N PRO A 175 11.70 0.65 -5.39
CA PRO A 175 12.14 0.55 -6.77
C PRO A 175 11.00 0.17 -7.73
N PRO A 176 11.04 0.62 -9.00
CA PRO A 176 12.06 1.49 -9.59
C PRO A 176 11.74 2.99 -9.45
N HIS A 177 10.52 3.34 -9.03
CA HIS A 177 9.98 4.71 -9.22
C HIS A 177 10.17 5.63 -8.01
N PHE A 178 10.17 5.09 -6.79
CA PHE A 178 10.17 5.88 -5.58
C PHE A 178 11.56 5.81 -4.92
N PRO A 179 12.32 6.92 -4.89
CA PRO A 179 13.70 6.91 -4.39
C PRO A 179 13.77 6.76 -2.88
N ALA A 180 14.93 6.33 -2.39
CA ALA A 180 15.32 6.47 -1.00
C ALA A 180 15.42 7.95 -0.61
N ILE A 181 14.79 8.32 0.51
CA ILE A 181 14.88 9.68 1.08
C ILE A 181 15.41 9.69 2.52
N ALA A 182 15.47 8.53 3.20
CA ALA A 182 16.18 8.38 4.46
C ALA A 182 17.67 8.73 4.30
N GLY A 183 18.21 9.52 5.24
CA GLY A 183 19.61 9.95 5.24
C GLY A 183 19.99 10.88 4.07
N GLN A 184 19.02 11.39 3.30
CA GLN A 184 19.30 12.37 2.26
C GLN A 184 19.55 13.75 2.90
N ASN A 185 20.47 14.52 2.34
CA ASN A 185 20.85 15.81 2.90
C ASN A 185 19.70 16.83 2.96
N ALA A 186 19.51 17.46 4.13
CA ALA A 186 18.45 18.45 4.37
C ALA A 186 18.45 19.59 3.34
N THR A 187 19.62 20.21 3.08
CA THR A 187 19.75 21.30 2.11
C THR A 187 19.31 20.86 0.72
N TYR A 188 19.75 19.68 0.28
CA TYR A 188 19.33 19.10 -0.99
C TYR A 188 17.82 18.81 -1.02
N THR A 189 17.29 18.12 -0.01
CA THR A 189 15.89 17.72 0.09
C THR A 189 14.97 18.94 0.08
N ALA A 190 15.27 19.94 0.91
CA ALA A 190 14.51 21.18 0.98
C ALA A 190 14.55 21.94 -0.36
N LYS A 191 15.71 21.98 -1.02
CA LYS A 191 15.85 22.55 -2.36
C LYS A 191 15.02 21.80 -3.40
N GLN A 192 14.94 20.47 -3.35
CA GLN A 192 14.13 19.70 -4.29
C GLN A 192 12.64 19.96 -4.08
N LEU A 193 12.17 19.93 -2.82
CA LEU A 193 10.77 20.23 -2.48
C LEU A 193 10.38 21.63 -2.96
N ARG A 194 11.20 22.64 -2.71
CA ARG A 194 10.96 24.00 -3.22
C ARG A 194 10.99 24.08 -4.75
N ALA A 195 11.86 23.32 -5.41
CA ALA A 195 11.91 23.29 -6.87
C ALA A 195 10.64 22.68 -7.48
N TRP A 196 10.06 21.64 -6.86
CA TRP A 196 8.75 21.10 -7.26
C TRP A 196 7.62 22.09 -6.98
N LYS A 197 7.60 22.68 -5.76
CA LYS A 197 6.61 23.67 -5.33
C LYS A 197 6.54 24.89 -6.26
N THR A 198 7.66 25.30 -6.84
CA THR A 198 7.77 26.44 -7.76
C THR A 198 7.73 26.06 -9.24
N GLY A 199 7.60 24.77 -9.57
CA GLY A 199 7.59 24.29 -10.95
C GLY A 199 8.94 24.31 -11.68
N VAL A 200 10.04 24.65 -10.98
CA VAL A 200 11.41 24.56 -11.52
C VAL A 200 11.81 23.10 -11.79
N ARG A 201 11.26 22.16 -11.01
CA ARG A 201 11.42 20.71 -11.21
C ARG A 201 10.05 20.08 -11.50
N THR A 202 9.96 19.34 -12.60
CA THR A 202 8.71 18.73 -13.09
C THR A 202 8.89 17.29 -13.60
N ASN A 203 10.06 16.70 -13.36
CA ASN A 203 10.44 15.39 -13.90
C ASN A 203 9.92 14.20 -13.06
N ASP A 204 9.00 14.44 -12.12
CA ASP A 204 8.36 13.41 -11.31
C ASP A 204 7.21 12.73 -12.06
N PRO A 205 7.07 11.40 -11.97
CA PRO A 205 5.97 10.69 -12.60
C PRO A 205 4.61 11.22 -12.11
N GLN A 206 3.69 11.48 -13.04
CA GLN A 206 2.31 11.90 -12.77
C GLN A 206 2.17 13.16 -11.88
N GLY A 207 3.22 13.98 -11.73
CA GLY A 207 3.18 15.15 -10.86
C GLY A 207 3.02 14.84 -9.37
N LEU A 208 3.37 13.62 -8.92
CA LEU A 208 3.21 13.17 -7.54
C LEU A 208 3.95 14.07 -6.53
N MET A 209 5.24 14.33 -6.77
CA MET A 209 6.02 15.17 -5.86
C MET A 209 5.68 16.64 -6.00
N LYS A 210 5.27 17.08 -7.19
CA LYS A 210 4.71 18.42 -7.38
C LYS A 210 3.48 18.63 -6.51
N ALA A 211 2.50 17.73 -6.56
CA ALA A 211 1.26 17.83 -5.79
C ALA A 211 1.50 17.85 -4.27
N VAL A 212 2.46 17.05 -3.78
CA VAL A 212 2.87 17.08 -2.37
C VAL A 212 3.53 18.42 -2.02
N ALA A 213 4.51 18.85 -2.82
CA ALA A 213 5.31 20.03 -2.53
C ALA A 213 4.52 21.34 -2.56
N GLU A 214 3.52 21.45 -3.44
CA GLU A 214 2.64 22.63 -3.52
C GLU A 214 1.81 22.85 -2.25
N ARG A 215 1.56 21.80 -1.47
CA ARG A 215 0.74 21.86 -0.24
C ARG A 215 1.57 22.02 1.03
N LEU A 216 2.88 21.79 0.96
CA LEU A 216 3.78 22.00 2.08
C LEU A 216 4.09 23.48 2.29
N SER A 217 3.97 23.95 3.53
CA SER A 217 4.55 25.23 3.95
C SER A 217 6.08 25.16 3.96
N ASP A 218 6.75 26.31 3.89
CA ASP A 218 8.22 26.34 3.91
C ASP A 218 8.79 25.82 5.25
N ALA A 219 8.09 26.05 6.35
CA ALA A 219 8.42 25.49 7.65
C ALA A 219 8.32 23.96 7.66
N GLN A 220 7.27 23.39 7.07
CA GLN A 220 7.13 21.93 6.92
C GLN A 220 8.23 21.35 6.02
N ILE A 221 8.60 22.04 4.93
CA ILE A 221 9.71 21.63 4.04
C ILE A 221 11.02 21.55 4.82
N ASP A 222 11.36 22.58 5.58
CA ASP A 222 12.62 22.59 6.35
C ASP A 222 12.60 21.55 7.47
N ALA A 223 11.47 21.41 8.18
CA ALA A 223 11.30 20.43 9.25
C ALA A 223 11.43 18.98 8.74
N VAL A 224 10.73 18.63 7.65
CA VAL A 224 10.80 17.27 7.09
C VAL A 224 12.18 16.99 6.48
N ALA A 225 12.81 17.96 5.83
CA ALA A 225 14.16 17.79 5.29
C ALA A 225 15.21 17.52 6.39
N ALA A 226 15.10 18.22 7.52
CA ALA A 226 15.93 17.97 8.69
C ALA A 226 15.66 16.57 9.28
N TYR A 227 14.39 16.20 9.45
CA TYR A 227 14.00 14.87 9.94
C TYR A 227 14.53 13.74 9.07
N LEU A 228 14.40 13.85 7.74
CA LEU A 228 14.87 12.85 6.79
C LEU A 228 16.38 12.65 6.81
N THR A 229 17.15 13.71 7.12
CA THR A 229 18.61 13.62 7.25
C THR A 229 19.02 12.80 8.48
N GLY A 230 18.31 12.99 9.59
CA GLY A 230 18.57 12.30 10.87
C GLY A 230 17.87 10.94 11.02
N SER A 231 16.94 10.61 10.12
CA SER A 231 16.19 9.35 10.14
C SER A 231 17.11 8.18 9.80
N VAL A 232 17.70 7.57 10.82
CA VAL A 232 18.08 6.15 10.80
C VAL A 232 16.80 5.34 10.62
N ALA A 233 16.81 4.37 9.71
CA ALA A 233 15.84 3.29 9.74
C ALA A 233 15.86 2.74 11.16
N ALA A 234 14.77 2.91 11.92
CA ALA A 234 14.62 2.23 13.19
C ALA A 234 14.63 0.73 12.86
N ALA A 235 15.78 0.09 13.03
CA ALA A 235 15.81 -1.34 13.27
C ALA A 235 14.82 -1.57 14.42
N SER A 236 13.79 -2.37 14.14
CA SER A 236 12.79 -2.77 15.13
C SER A 236 13.48 -3.10 16.46
N PRO A 237 13.10 -2.49 17.59
CA PRO A 237 13.59 -2.92 18.90
C PRO A 237 12.85 -4.20 19.31
N HIS A 238 12.98 -5.26 18.53
CA HIS A 238 12.46 -6.59 18.86
C HIS A 238 13.47 -7.67 18.49
N LEU A 239 14.69 -7.57 19.00
CA LEU A 239 15.60 -8.71 19.09
C LEU A 239 16.54 -8.51 20.29
N ARG A 240 16.02 -8.82 21.48
CA ARG A 240 16.75 -9.41 22.62
C ARG A 240 15.71 -9.75 23.69
N ALA A 241 14.96 -10.82 23.46
CA ALA A 241 14.34 -11.53 24.56
C ALA A 241 15.48 -12.24 25.31
N THR A 242 15.80 -11.77 26.51
CA THR A 242 16.49 -12.58 27.51
C THR A 242 15.53 -13.68 27.95
N PRO A 243 15.91 -14.96 27.91
CA PRO A 243 15.04 -16.03 28.36
C PRO A 243 15.00 -16.00 29.89
N THR A 244 13.90 -15.53 30.46
CA THR A 244 13.59 -15.81 31.87
C THR A 244 12.79 -17.10 31.90
N ASN A 245 13.47 -18.20 32.25
CA ASN A 245 12.83 -19.41 32.69
C ASN A 245 12.04 -19.12 33.97
N ALA A 246 10.72 -19.03 33.85
CA ALA A 246 9.81 -19.25 34.95
C ALA A 246 8.92 -20.44 34.57
N ALA A 247 9.24 -21.59 35.14
CA ALA A 247 8.45 -22.80 35.03
C ALA A 247 7.04 -22.54 35.61
N ALA A 248 6.02 -22.55 34.77
CA ALA A 248 4.64 -22.62 35.22
C ALA A 248 4.25 -24.09 35.34
N SER A 249 4.21 -24.56 36.59
CA SER A 249 3.61 -25.83 36.99
C SER A 249 2.11 -25.79 36.72
N SER A 250 1.60 -26.83 36.06
CA SER A 250 0.19 -27.15 35.97
C SER A 250 -0.40 -27.45 37.36
N ALA A 251 -1.46 -26.76 37.73
CA ALA A 251 -2.46 -27.27 38.66
C ALA A 251 -3.82 -26.79 38.16
N GLY A 252 -4.61 -27.74 37.66
CA GLY A 252 -6.02 -27.50 37.41
C GLY A 252 -6.75 -27.46 38.74
N ASP A 253 -7.57 -26.45 38.93
CA ASP A 253 -8.69 -26.50 39.86
C ASP A 253 -9.92 -25.98 39.12
N GLY A 254 -10.84 -26.91 38.86
CA GLY A 254 -12.16 -26.58 38.35
C GLY A 254 -12.88 -25.71 39.36
N ARG A 255 -13.30 -24.51 38.94
CA ARG A 255 -14.28 -23.73 39.68
C ARG A 255 -15.43 -23.37 38.75
N ALA A 256 -16.60 -23.85 39.12
CA ALA A 256 -17.86 -23.62 38.43
C ALA A 256 -18.22 -22.12 38.38
N PRO A 257 -18.96 -21.68 37.36
CA PRO A 257 -19.43 -20.29 37.27
C PRO A 257 -20.39 -19.96 38.43
N PRO A 258 -20.44 -18.70 38.89
CA PRO A 258 -21.40 -18.27 39.93
C PRO A 258 -22.84 -18.31 39.41
N SER A 259 -23.76 -18.64 40.32
CA SER A 259 -25.21 -18.81 40.11
C SER A 259 -25.96 -17.48 39.89
N PRO A 260 -27.08 -17.44 39.13
CA PRO A 260 -27.69 -16.22 38.56
C PRO A 260 -28.47 -15.30 39.52
N ALA A 261 -28.16 -15.23 40.82
CA ALA A 261 -29.09 -14.66 41.81
C ALA A 261 -28.74 -13.26 42.37
N GLN A 262 -27.87 -12.46 41.73
CA GLN A 262 -27.59 -11.07 42.20
C GLN A 262 -27.38 -10.05 41.06
N LEU A 263 -28.23 -10.08 40.04
CA LEU A 263 -28.43 -8.92 39.17
C LEU A 263 -29.70 -8.20 39.63
N PRO A 264 -29.69 -6.87 39.82
CA PRO A 264 -30.94 -6.13 40.07
C PRO A 264 -31.90 -6.36 38.90
N GLU A 265 -33.18 -6.56 39.20
CA GLU A 265 -34.22 -6.82 38.21
C GLU A 265 -34.30 -5.67 37.18
N PRO A 266 -34.49 -5.97 35.88
CA PRO A 266 -34.71 -4.95 34.88
C PRO A 266 -36.09 -4.30 35.10
N ASP A 267 -36.09 -2.97 35.17
CA ASP A 267 -37.28 -2.15 35.12
C ASP A 267 -38.04 -2.42 33.81
N HIS A 268 -39.25 -2.98 33.91
CA HIS A 268 -40.15 -3.25 32.79
C HIS A 268 -41.11 -2.07 32.54
N GLY A 269 -40.60 -0.86 32.71
CA GLY A 269 -41.39 0.36 32.74
C GLY A 269 -41.08 1.39 31.65
N GLU A 270 -40.75 1.02 30.41
CA GLU A 270 -40.95 1.94 29.27
C GLU A 270 -40.97 1.17 27.93
N THR A 271 -42.16 1.05 27.38
CA THR A 271 -42.36 0.63 25.98
C THR A 271 -42.31 1.87 25.11
N ASP A 272 -41.64 1.72 23.96
CA ASP A 272 -41.40 2.72 22.92
C ASP A 272 -40.16 3.62 23.13
N VAL A 273 -38.98 3.02 22.98
CA VAL A 273 -37.76 3.80 22.66
C VAL A 273 -37.90 4.30 21.23
N THR A 274 -38.55 5.44 21.04
CA THR A 274 -38.39 6.24 19.83
C THR A 274 -36.91 6.54 19.67
N VAL A 275 -36.24 5.89 18.71
CA VAL A 275 -34.86 6.21 18.33
C VAL A 275 -34.89 7.67 17.86
N PRO A 276 -34.21 8.61 18.55
CA PRO A 276 -34.23 10.00 18.14
C PRO A 276 -33.72 10.14 16.71
N ALA A 277 -34.36 11.02 15.94
CA ALA A 277 -33.93 11.34 14.59
C ALA A 277 -32.43 11.74 14.60
N PRO A 278 -31.64 11.33 13.59
CA PRO A 278 -30.22 11.68 13.54
C PRO A 278 -30.05 13.20 13.64
N VAL A 279 -29.33 13.66 14.65
CA VAL A 279 -28.92 15.06 14.74
C VAL A 279 -27.92 15.32 13.63
N GLU A 280 -28.20 16.25 12.72
CA GLU A 280 -27.21 16.71 11.75
C GLU A 280 -26.07 17.37 12.52
N ALA A 281 -24.88 16.77 12.43
CA ALA A 281 -23.69 17.24 13.12
C ALA A 281 -22.75 17.95 12.15
N GLY A 282 -22.10 19.01 12.61
CA GLY A 282 -21.06 19.71 11.84
C GLY A 282 -19.85 18.83 11.52
N PRO A 283 -18.81 19.39 10.86
CA PRO A 283 -17.58 18.67 10.60
C PRO A 283 -16.97 18.16 11.92
N PHE A 284 -16.50 16.91 11.92
CA PHE A 284 -15.94 16.25 13.10
C PHE A 284 -14.44 16.03 12.93
N THR A 285 -13.68 16.36 13.98
CA THR A 285 -12.24 16.12 14.05
C THR A 285 -11.95 15.11 15.15
N PRO A 286 -11.38 13.93 14.84
CA PRO A 286 -10.99 12.96 15.85
C PRO A 286 -9.91 13.51 16.79
N PRO A 287 -9.79 13.00 18.03
CA PRO A 287 -8.74 13.43 18.94
C PRO A 287 -7.33 13.21 18.36
N PRO A 288 -6.37 14.12 18.65
CA PRO A 288 -4.97 13.95 18.25
C PRO A 288 -4.35 12.75 18.99
N GLU A 289 -3.35 12.08 18.41
CA GLU A 289 -2.73 10.89 19.03
C GLU A 289 -2.06 11.18 20.36
N GLU A 290 -1.60 12.40 20.54
CA GLU A 290 -0.98 12.90 21.77
C GLU A 290 -2.00 12.96 22.93
N ALA A 291 -3.30 12.94 22.62
CA ALA A 291 -4.39 12.86 23.60
C ALA A 291 -4.78 11.42 23.97
N ILE A 292 -4.06 10.40 23.47
CA ILE A 292 -4.23 9.02 23.96
C ILE A 292 -3.78 8.97 25.43
N PRO A 293 -4.65 8.55 26.37
CA PRO A 293 -4.31 8.54 27.79
C PRO A 293 -3.16 7.58 28.07
N ASP A 294 -2.35 7.87 29.08
CA ASP A 294 -1.25 6.99 29.47
C ASP A 294 -1.67 5.99 30.55
N ASN A 295 -2.56 5.07 30.16
CA ASN A 295 -3.08 4.00 31.01
C ASN A 295 -3.45 2.76 30.18
N GLU A 296 -4.00 1.72 30.81
CA GLU A 296 -4.41 0.48 30.14
C GLU A 296 -5.39 0.71 28.99
N PHE A 297 -6.32 1.66 29.14
CA PHE A 297 -7.22 2.02 28.06
C PHE A 297 -6.46 2.62 26.87
N GLY A 298 -5.50 3.50 27.13
CA GLY A 298 -4.56 4.00 26.14
C GLY A 298 -3.72 2.93 25.46
N ALA A 299 -3.26 1.92 26.21
CA ALA A 299 -2.54 0.79 25.66
C ALA A 299 -3.41 0.01 24.64
N MET A 300 -4.70 -0.19 24.93
CA MET A 300 -5.64 -0.82 24.01
C MET A 300 -5.94 0.04 22.78
N ILE A 301 -6.02 1.37 22.93
CA ILE A 301 -6.15 2.30 21.80
C ILE A 301 -4.94 2.18 20.87
N ARG A 302 -3.72 2.21 21.44
CA ARG A 302 -2.46 2.08 20.66
C ARG A 302 -2.41 0.72 19.95
N LYS A 303 -2.71 -0.37 20.64
CA LYS A 303 -2.79 -1.72 20.05
C LYS A 303 -3.82 -1.78 18.90
N GLY A 304 -5.00 -1.17 19.09
CA GLY A 304 -6.04 -1.14 18.07
C GLY A 304 -5.61 -0.38 16.83
N ARG A 305 -4.96 0.76 17.01
CA ARG A 305 -4.32 1.51 15.92
C ARG A 305 -3.25 0.67 15.24
N ASP A 306 -2.36 0.01 15.97
CA ASP A 306 -1.26 -0.77 15.41
C ASP A 306 -1.78 -1.96 14.57
N ILE A 307 -2.86 -2.63 15.01
CA ILE A 307 -3.60 -3.61 14.18
C ILE A 307 -4.20 -2.95 12.94
N PHE A 308 -4.71 -1.74 13.05
CA PHE A 308 -5.35 -1.05 11.93
C PHE A 308 -4.35 -0.63 10.84
N VAL A 309 -3.21 -0.05 11.25
CA VAL A 309 -2.18 0.46 10.35
C VAL A 309 -1.23 -0.61 9.85
N ASP A 310 -1.01 -1.66 10.65
CA ASP A 310 -0.15 -2.80 10.33
C ASP A 310 -0.83 -4.11 10.73
N THR A 311 -1.89 -4.44 10.00
CA THR A 311 -2.71 -5.63 10.28
C THR A 311 -1.92 -6.92 10.11
N GLN A 312 -0.98 -6.95 9.16
CA GLN A 312 -0.15 -8.13 8.91
C GLN A 312 0.76 -8.45 10.10
N ALA A 313 1.43 -7.45 10.67
CA ALA A 313 2.33 -7.67 11.80
C ALA A 313 1.57 -7.99 13.10
N ASN A 314 0.40 -7.36 13.31
CA ASN A 314 -0.28 -7.39 14.60
C ASN A 314 -1.48 -8.36 14.67
N ALA A 315 -2.00 -8.78 13.51
CA ALA A 315 -3.17 -9.64 13.39
C ALA A 315 -3.07 -10.61 12.20
N GLY A 316 -1.87 -10.87 11.68
CA GLY A 316 -1.64 -11.66 10.46
C GLY A 316 -2.27 -13.06 10.47
N ARG A 317 -2.39 -13.68 11.64
CA ARG A 317 -3.06 -14.99 11.82
C ARG A 317 -4.53 -15.02 11.41
N PHE A 318 -5.17 -13.86 11.29
CA PHE A 318 -6.59 -13.72 10.93
C PHE A 318 -6.80 -13.38 9.46
N LEU A 319 -5.72 -13.25 8.68
CA LEU A 319 -5.74 -12.72 7.33
C LEU A 319 -5.51 -13.85 6.32
N GLY A 320 -6.23 -13.80 5.20
CA GLY A 320 -6.05 -14.72 4.07
C GLY A 320 -5.58 -14.02 2.80
N ASN A 321 -5.05 -12.80 2.93
CA ASN A 321 -4.56 -11.98 1.83
C ASN A 321 -3.50 -10.97 2.32
N GLY A 322 -3.02 -10.09 1.43
CA GLY A 322 -1.94 -9.13 1.70
C GLY A 322 -2.38 -7.72 2.08
N LEU A 323 -3.66 -7.51 2.41
CA LEU A 323 -4.21 -6.19 2.68
C LEU A 323 -4.04 -5.77 4.14
N GLN A 324 -4.19 -4.47 4.39
CA GLN A 324 -4.20 -3.82 5.69
C GLN A 324 -5.44 -2.93 5.78
N CYS A 325 -6.00 -2.72 6.97
CA CYS A 325 -7.23 -1.91 7.11
C CYS A 325 -7.04 -0.50 6.51
N VAL A 326 -5.86 0.09 6.71
CA VAL A 326 -5.48 1.40 6.16
C VAL A 326 -5.44 1.49 4.64
N ASN A 327 -5.41 0.37 3.91
CA ASN A 327 -5.44 0.41 2.44
C ASN A 327 -6.78 0.90 1.89
N CYS A 328 -7.86 0.80 2.66
CA CYS A 328 -9.19 1.34 2.31
C CYS A 328 -9.64 2.46 3.26
N HIS A 329 -9.06 2.49 4.47
CA HIS A 329 -9.40 3.42 5.53
C HIS A 329 -8.22 4.35 5.81
N LEU A 330 -8.03 5.34 4.94
CA LEU A 330 -6.86 6.21 4.95
C LEU A 330 -6.71 6.99 6.26
N ASP A 331 -5.48 7.44 6.52
CA ASP A 331 -5.09 8.14 7.75
C ASP A 331 -5.45 7.38 9.02
N ALA A 332 -5.12 6.08 9.08
CA ALA A 332 -5.50 5.20 10.20
C ALA A 332 -7.02 5.19 10.50
N GLY A 333 -7.86 5.42 9.49
CA GLY A 333 -9.31 5.49 9.66
C GLY A 333 -9.83 6.84 10.15
N ARG A 334 -9.02 7.90 10.03
CA ARG A 334 -9.41 9.28 10.37
C ARG A 334 -9.91 10.07 9.16
N LYS A 335 -9.45 9.77 7.94
CA LYS A 335 -9.76 10.58 6.76
C LYS A 335 -11.25 10.50 6.39
N ALA A 336 -11.90 11.67 6.35
CA ALA A 336 -13.25 11.84 5.81
C ALA A 336 -13.32 11.34 4.35
N ASN A 337 -14.46 10.77 3.96
CA ASN A 337 -14.68 10.17 2.62
C ASN A 337 -13.77 8.98 2.29
N SER A 338 -13.08 8.41 3.29
CA SER A 338 -12.34 7.15 3.21
C SER A 338 -12.88 6.13 4.22
N ALA A 339 -14.19 6.11 4.42
CA ALA A 339 -14.88 5.27 5.40
C ALA A 339 -14.26 5.36 6.82
N PRO A 340 -14.18 6.55 7.42
CA PRO A 340 -13.53 6.73 8.71
C PRO A 340 -14.24 5.96 9.84
N LEU A 341 -13.45 5.52 10.83
CA LEU A 341 -13.93 4.73 11.97
C LEU A 341 -14.80 5.55 12.91
N TRP A 342 -14.46 6.82 13.13
CA TRP A 342 -15.24 7.71 14.01
C TRP A 342 -16.69 7.86 13.54
N ALA A 343 -16.89 7.96 12.22
CA ALA A 343 -18.23 8.06 11.63
C ALA A 343 -18.98 6.73 11.61
N ALA A 344 -18.25 5.62 11.61
CA ALA A 344 -18.84 4.30 11.66
C ALA A 344 -19.30 3.96 13.08
N TYR A 345 -18.46 4.19 14.10
CA TYR A 345 -18.67 3.73 15.47
C TYR A 345 -20.02 4.19 16.05
N VAL A 346 -20.35 5.48 15.91
CA VAL A 346 -21.59 6.06 16.45
C VAL A 346 -22.87 5.56 15.78
N LYS A 347 -22.77 4.82 14.67
CA LYS A 347 -23.92 4.30 13.91
C LYS A 347 -24.23 2.85 14.24
N TYR A 348 -23.54 2.22 15.19
CA TYR A 348 -23.82 0.85 15.62
C TYR A 348 -24.29 0.84 17.08
N PRO A 349 -25.21 -0.07 17.46
CA PRO A 349 -25.81 -1.14 16.63
C PRO A 349 -26.72 -0.62 15.49
N ALA A 350 -26.78 -1.36 14.38
CA ALA A 350 -27.61 -0.99 13.23
C ALA A 350 -28.25 -2.21 12.58
N TYR A 351 -29.53 -2.09 12.20
CA TYR A 351 -30.18 -3.06 11.33
C TYR A 351 -29.50 -3.08 9.96
N ARG A 352 -29.26 -4.29 9.42
CA ARG A 352 -28.62 -4.46 8.12
C ARG A 352 -29.46 -5.36 7.23
N ASP A 353 -29.92 -4.78 6.12
CA ASP A 353 -30.66 -5.53 5.10
C ASP A 353 -29.89 -6.71 4.52
N LYS A 354 -28.55 -6.62 4.47
CA LYS A 354 -27.68 -7.65 3.90
C LYS A 354 -27.82 -9.01 4.60
N ASN A 355 -28.08 -9.02 5.90
CA ASN A 355 -28.16 -10.25 6.72
C ASN A 355 -29.40 -10.29 7.62
N LYS A 356 -30.32 -9.32 7.48
CA LYS A 356 -31.62 -9.24 8.15
C LYS A 356 -31.54 -9.34 9.68
N LYS A 357 -30.44 -8.83 10.26
CA LYS A 357 -30.26 -8.73 11.72
C LYS A 357 -29.74 -7.35 12.12
N VAL A 358 -29.83 -7.05 13.41
CA VAL A 358 -29.09 -5.96 14.04
C VAL A 358 -27.63 -6.41 14.17
N ASN A 359 -26.72 -5.63 13.59
CA ASN A 359 -25.28 -5.84 13.73
C ASN A 359 -24.73 -4.95 14.84
N SER A 360 -23.87 -5.50 15.68
CA SER A 360 -22.98 -4.70 16.53
C SER A 360 -21.84 -4.08 15.70
N PHE A 361 -20.97 -3.31 16.35
CA PHE A 361 -19.76 -2.80 15.70
C PHE A 361 -18.74 -3.92 15.47
N GLU A 362 -18.63 -4.87 16.40
CA GLU A 362 -17.83 -6.10 16.30
C GLU A 362 -18.28 -6.96 15.12
N ASP A 363 -19.60 -7.12 14.91
CA ASP A 363 -20.15 -7.78 13.72
C ASP A 363 -19.63 -7.12 12.43
N ARG A 364 -19.55 -5.79 12.41
CA ARG A 364 -19.05 -5.03 11.26
C ARG A 364 -17.56 -5.25 11.02
N LEU A 365 -16.76 -5.25 12.09
CA LEU A 365 -15.33 -5.55 12.05
C LEU A 365 -15.08 -6.99 11.61
N ALA A 366 -15.82 -7.95 12.16
CA ALA A 366 -15.74 -9.36 11.79
C ALA A 366 -16.00 -9.56 10.28
N GLY A 367 -16.99 -8.86 9.73
CA GLY A 367 -17.24 -8.84 8.29
C GLY A 367 -16.06 -8.29 7.47
N CYS A 368 -15.31 -7.31 7.98
CA CYS A 368 -14.09 -6.85 7.30
C CYS A 368 -13.05 -7.96 7.20
N PHE A 369 -12.79 -8.69 8.29
CA PHE A 369 -11.86 -9.83 8.27
C PHE A 369 -12.29 -10.91 7.28
N THR A 370 -13.57 -11.28 7.26
CA THR A 370 -14.09 -12.30 6.36
C THR A 370 -14.02 -11.90 4.88
N PHE A 371 -14.39 -10.65 4.56
CA PHE A 371 -14.55 -10.24 3.16
C PHE A 371 -13.35 -9.46 2.62
N SER A 372 -12.97 -8.39 3.32
CA SER A 372 -11.88 -7.51 2.84
C SER A 372 -10.52 -8.14 3.07
N MET A 373 -10.32 -8.81 4.20
CA MET A 373 -9.05 -9.48 4.53
C MET A 373 -8.99 -10.95 4.09
N ASN A 374 -10.06 -11.44 3.44
CA ASN A 374 -10.19 -12.82 2.97
C ASN A 374 -9.83 -13.89 4.02
N GLY A 375 -10.03 -13.58 5.30
CA GLY A 375 -9.59 -14.41 6.42
C GLY A 375 -10.75 -14.80 7.31
N HIS A 376 -10.47 -14.92 8.61
CA HIS A 376 -11.46 -15.26 9.63
C HIS A 376 -11.39 -14.26 10.77
N PRO A 377 -12.54 -13.85 11.33
CA PRO A 377 -12.56 -12.83 12.36
C PRO A 377 -11.95 -13.33 13.68
N PRO A 378 -11.33 -12.44 14.48
CA PRO A 378 -11.05 -12.72 15.88
C PRO A 378 -12.34 -13.01 16.67
N ALA A 379 -12.21 -13.71 17.80
CA ALA A 379 -13.31 -13.85 18.76
C ALA A 379 -13.71 -12.46 19.30
N TYR A 380 -14.98 -12.28 19.66
CA TYR A 380 -15.52 -10.95 19.96
C TYR A 380 -14.96 -10.36 21.25
N ASP A 381 -14.60 -11.22 22.19
CA ASP A 381 -13.94 -10.91 23.46
C ASP A 381 -12.40 -10.97 23.37
N SER A 382 -11.84 -11.20 22.18
CA SER A 382 -10.38 -11.30 22.03
C SER A 382 -9.71 -9.94 22.21
N PRO A 383 -8.44 -9.90 22.69
CA PRO A 383 -7.69 -8.65 22.81
C PRO A 383 -7.59 -7.86 21.49
N GLU A 384 -7.59 -8.52 20.33
CA GLU A 384 -7.56 -7.83 19.03
C GLU A 384 -8.89 -7.14 18.71
N MET A 385 -10.03 -7.82 18.93
CA MET A 385 -11.34 -7.22 18.70
C MET A 385 -11.56 -6.06 19.66
N VAL A 386 -11.30 -6.26 20.97
CA VAL A 386 -11.44 -5.22 21.99
C VAL A 386 -10.54 -4.02 21.67
N ALA A 387 -9.31 -4.23 21.18
CA ALA A 387 -8.41 -3.15 20.80
C ALA A 387 -8.94 -2.34 19.61
N LEU A 388 -9.43 -2.99 18.56
CA LEU A 388 -10.02 -2.32 17.39
C LEU A 388 -11.28 -1.52 17.75
N VAL A 389 -12.13 -2.07 18.62
CA VAL A 389 -13.31 -1.38 19.15
C VAL A 389 -12.88 -0.17 19.99
N SER A 390 -11.90 -0.33 20.89
CA SER A 390 -11.38 0.74 21.75
C SER A 390 -10.79 1.89 20.94
N TYR A 391 -10.03 1.58 19.89
CA TYR A 391 -9.49 2.58 18.97
C TYR A 391 -10.60 3.34 18.23
N SER A 392 -11.60 2.61 17.71
CA SER A 392 -12.73 3.20 16.99
C SER A 392 -13.59 4.09 17.89
N TYR A 393 -13.83 3.65 19.14
CA TYR A 393 -14.50 4.44 20.17
C TYR A 393 -13.74 5.73 20.48
N TRP A 394 -12.42 5.64 20.66
CA TRP A 394 -11.60 6.79 20.99
C TRP A 394 -11.58 7.82 19.84
N LEU A 395 -11.50 7.36 18.59
CA LEU A 395 -11.62 8.24 17.42
C LEU A 395 -12.97 8.97 17.38
N ALA A 396 -14.04 8.34 17.86
CA ALA A 396 -15.40 8.89 17.91
C ALA A 396 -15.67 9.76 19.16
N ARG A 397 -14.68 10.03 20.00
CA ARG A 397 -14.89 10.78 21.25
C ARG A 397 -15.49 12.17 20.97
N GLY A 398 -16.66 12.43 21.54
CA GLY A 398 -17.39 13.69 21.35
C GLY A 398 -18.34 13.70 20.15
N ALA A 399 -18.35 12.65 19.33
CA ALA A 399 -19.31 12.51 18.25
C ALA A 399 -20.71 12.12 18.80
N PRO A 400 -21.80 12.71 18.28
CA PRO A 400 -23.15 12.36 18.71
C PRO A 400 -23.54 10.95 18.26
N THR A 401 -24.04 10.13 19.21
CA THR A 401 -24.53 8.79 18.93
C THR A 401 -25.72 8.82 17.96
N GLY A 402 -25.72 7.95 16.96
CA GLY A 402 -26.77 7.83 15.94
C GLY A 402 -26.72 8.86 14.81
N ALA A 403 -25.99 9.97 14.99
CA ALA A 403 -25.90 11.06 14.01
C ALA A 403 -25.23 10.65 12.70
N ASP A 404 -25.70 11.21 11.59
CA ASP A 404 -25.01 11.12 10.30
C ASP A 404 -23.96 12.22 10.21
N LEU A 405 -22.71 11.82 10.36
CA LEU A 405 -21.58 12.75 10.35
C LEU A 405 -21.09 12.99 8.91
N PRO A 406 -20.85 14.25 8.51
CA PRO A 406 -20.25 14.58 7.22
C PRO A 406 -18.93 13.84 7.02
N GLY A 407 -18.69 13.26 5.85
CA GLY A 407 -17.47 12.48 5.57
C GLY A 407 -17.56 11.00 5.94
N ARG A 408 -18.71 10.52 6.42
CA ARG A 408 -18.97 9.08 6.63
C ARG A 408 -18.91 8.31 5.31
N GLY A 409 -18.28 7.14 5.32
CA GLY A 409 -18.21 6.27 4.14
C GLY A 409 -17.33 6.84 3.05
N TYR A 410 -17.65 6.54 1.79
CA TYR A 410 -17.00 7.17 0.62
C TYR A 410 -17.95 8.21 0.04
N ALA A 411 -17.41 9.31 -0.46
CA ALA A 411 -18.22 10.33 -1.11
C ALA A 411 -18.95 9.73 -2.31
N GLU A 412 -20.26 9.99 -2.43
CA GLU A 412 -21.03 9.53 -3.59
C GLU A 412 -20.47 10.16 -4.88
N VAL A 413 -20.45 9.36 -5.94
CA VAL A 413 -20.03 9.80 -7.27
C VAL A 413 -21.26 9.79 -8.15
N ALA A 414 -21.45 10.87 -8.91
CA ALA A 414 -22.56 10.97 -9.84
C ALA A 414 -22.55 9.78 -10.81
N LYS A 415 -23.75 9.39 -11.26
CA LYS A 415 -23.85 8.37 -12.32
C LYS A 415 -23.16 8.91 -13.57
N PRO A 416 -22.26 8.12 -14.19
CA PRO A 416 -21.50 8.58 -15.33
C PRO A 416 -22.43 8.72 -16.55
N PRO A 417 -22.17 9.68 -17.45
CA PRO A 417 -22.97 9.85 -18.67
C PRO A 417 -22.88 8.64 -19.60
N GLN A 418 -21.78 7.88 -19.55
CA GLN A 418 -21.62 6.62 -20.27
C GLN A 418 -21.51 5.45 -19.29
N PRO A 419 -22.02 4.26 -19.63
CA PRO A 419 -21.78 3.06 -18.84
C PRO A 419 -20.29 2.85 -18.57
N ALA A 420 -19.96 2.39 -17.36
CA ALA A 420 -18.59 2.09 -16.99
C ALA A 420 -17.99 1.04 -17.92
N ASP A 421 -16.82 1.33 -18.48
CA ASP A 421 -16.19 0.50 -19.51
C ASP A 421 -14.81 -0.01 -19.09
N ARG A 422 -14.56 -1.30 -19.36
CA ARG A 422 -13.30 -1.96 -19.01
C ARG A 422 -12.12 -1.44 -19.82
N ALA A 423 -12.30 -1.16 -21.12
CA ALA A 423 -11.19 -0.76 -21.99
C ALA A 423 -10.72 0.67 -21.66
N ARG A 424 -11.66 1.62 -21.52
CA ARG A 424 -11.35 2.98 -21.04
C ARG A 424 -10.74 2.94 -19.64
N GLY A 425 -11.29 2.09 -18.76
CA GLY A 425 -10.75 1.89 -17.42
C GLY A 425 -9.31 1.38 -17.41
N GLY A 426 -8.96 0.48 -18.33
CA GLY A 426 -7.60 -0.01 -18.51
C GLY A 426 -6.62 1.09 -18.92
N ALA A 427 -7.04 2.03 -19.77
CA ALA A 427 -6.23 3.19 -20.12
C ALA A 427 -6.01 4.13 -18.91
N VAL A 428 -7.06 4.42 -18.14
CA VAL A 428 -6.97 5.20 -16.90
C VAL A 428 -6.03 4.51 -15.90
N TYR A 429 -6.14 3.19 -15.76
CA TYR A 429 -5.30 2.38 -14.88
C TYR A 429 -3.82 2.47 -15.25
N ALA A 430 -3.50 2.23 -16.53
CA ALA A 430 -2.13 2.28 -17.03
C ALA A 430 -1.50 3.66 -16.80
N GLN A 431 -2.29 4.73 -16.99
CA GLN A 431 -1.80 6.10 -16.86
C GLN A 431 -1.64 6.57 -15.41
N ASN A 432 -2.53 6.15 -14.50
CA ASN A 432 -2.67 6.78 -13.17
C ASN A 432 -2.46 5.83 -11.98
N CYS A 433 -2.48 4.52 -12.19
CA CYS A 433 -2.55 3.54 -11.09
C CYS A 433 -1.39 2.53 -11.12
N ALA A 434 -0.99 2.10 -12.33
CA ALA A 434 -0.02 1.02 -12.52
C ALA A 434 1.36 1.29 -11.93
N ILE A 435 1.76 2.56 -11.77
CA ILE A 435 3.04 2.94 -11.16
C ILE A 435 3.15 2.50 -9.69
N CYS A 436 2.02 2.43 -8.98
CA CYS A 436 1.95 1.97 -7.59
C CYS A 436 1.46 0.53 -7.50
N HIS A 437 0.33 0.22 -8.15
CA HIS A 437 -0.35 -1.06 -8.00
C HIS A 437 0.17 -2.17 -8.94
N GLY A 438 1.20 -1.86 -9.73
CA GLY A 438 1.78 -2.76 -10.73
C GLY A 438 0.94 -2.85 -12.00
N ALA A 439 1.57 -3.11 -13.13
CA ALA A 439 0.86 -3.27 -14.42
C ALA A 439 -0.16 -4.42 -14.39
N ASN A 440 0.08 -5.44 -13.57
CA ASN A 440 -0.80 -6.59 -13.38
C ASN A 440 -1.73 -6.46 -12.16
N GLY A 441 -1.79 -5.30 -11.49
CA GLY A 441 -2.62 -5.06 -10.30
C GLY A 441 -2.28 -5.90 -9.06
N GLY A 442 -1.14 -6.59 -9.09
CA GLY A 442 -0.66 -7.42 -8.00
C GLY A 442 -0.10 -6.63 -6.81
N GLY A 443 -0.08 -5.30 -6.86
CA GLY A 443 0.57 -4.48 -5.85
C GLY A 443 2.08 -4.43 -6.03
N THR A 444 2.75 -3.70 -5.13
CA THR A 444 4.22 -3.63 -5.08
C THR A 444 4.68 -4.03 -3.70
N GLU A 445 5.52 -5.05 -3.62
CA GLU A 445 6.12 -5.52 -2.38
C GLU A 445 7.53 -4.97 -2.17
N VAL A 446 7.87 -4.68 -0.92
CA VAL A 446 9.21 -4.38 -0.45
C VAL A 446 9.46 -5.22 0.80
N ALA A 447 10.55 -5.99 0.80
CA ALA A 447 10.93 -6.88 1.91
C ALA A 447 9.79 -7.83 2.36
N GLY A 448 9.06 -8.40 1.39
CA GLY A 448 7.96 -9.34 1.65
C GLY A 448 6.69 -8.68 2.20
N ARG A 449 6.56 -7.35 2.10
CA ARG A 449 5.39 -6.60 2.53
C ARG A 449 4.88 -5.71 1.42
N TYR A 450 3.56 -5.65 1.22
CA TYR A 450 2.96 -4.73 0.27
C TYR A 450 3.14 -3.28 0.73
N ALA A 451 3.92 -2.52 -0.04
CA ALA A 451 3.99 -1.08 0.08
C ALA A 451 2.80 -0.42 -0.63
N PHE A 452 2.39 -0.99 -1.78
CA PHE A 452 1.14 -0.66 -2.45
C PHE A 452 0.29 -1.93 -2.56
N PRO A 453 -1.00 -1.88 -2.17
CA PRO A 453 -1.80 -3.09 -2.05
C PRO A 453 -2.17 -3.71 -3.41
N PRO A 454 -2.35 -5.04 -3.46
CA PRO A 454 -2.93 -5.73 -4.62
C PRO A 454 -4.40 -5.35 -4.81
N LEU A 455 -4.78 -4.98 -6.03
CA LEU A 455 -6.15 -4.58 -6.37
C LEU A 455 -7.01 -5.74 -6.85
N TRP A 456 -6.38 -6.80 -7.35
CA TRP A 456 -6.99 -8.07 -7.71
C TRP A 456 -5.97 -9.22 -7.55
N GLY A 457 -6.35 -10.44 -7.94
CA GLY A 457 -5.54 -11.64 -7.69
C GLY A 457 -5.70 -12.17 -6.27
N LYS A 458 -4.97 -13.25 -5.97
CA LYS A 458 -5.16 -14.05 -4.74
C LYS A 458 -4.95 -13.27 -3.43
N ASP A 459 -4.12 -12.23 -3.45
CA ASP A 459 -3.75 -11.46 -2.26
C ASP A 459 -4.60 -10.20 -2.08
N SER A 460 -5.62 -9.99 -2.92
CA SER A 460 -6.56 -8.87 -2.79
C SER A 460 -7.82 -9.25 -1.99
N TYR A 461 -8.76 -8.32 -1.88
CA TYR A 461 -10.07 -8.54 -1.27
C TYR A 461 -10.90 -9.52 -2.10
N ASN A 462 -11.77 -10.29 -1.44
CA ASN A 462 -12.60 -11.30 -2.10
C ASN A 462 -13.88 -10.71 -2.72
N ALA A 463 -14.58 -11.53 -3.52
CA ALA A 463 -15.80 -11.13 -4.22
C ALA A 463 -16.97 -10.75 -3.29
N GLY A 464 -16.92 -11.12 -2.00
CA GLY A 464 -17.92 -10.72 -1.01
C GLY A 464 -17.68 -9.33 -0.39
N ALA A 465 -16.52 -8.73 -0.67
CA ALA A 465 -16.15 -7.42 -0.14
C ALA A 465 -16.95 -6.27 -0.77
N GLY A 466 -17.21 -5.23 0.02
CA GLY A 466 -17.89 -4.03 -0.49
C GLY A 466 -17.13 -3.36 -1.63
N MET A 467 -15.79 -3.39 -1.58
CA MET A 467 -14.92 -2.80 -2.61
C MET A 467 -15.02 -3.51 -3.97
N PHE A 468 -15.54 -4.74 -4.03
CA PHE A 468 -15.79 -5.42 -5.31
C PHE A 468 -16.98 -4.84 -6.09
N ARG A 469 -17.81 -4.01 -5.45
CA ARG A 469 -18.90 -3.31 -6.14
C ARG A 469 -18.33 -2.12 -6.90
N VAL A 470 -18.58 -2.04 -8.20
CA VAL A 470 -18.07 -0.97 -9.08
C VAL A 470 -18.40 0.43 -8.54
N GLY A 471 -19.64 0.68 -8.09
CA GLY A 471 -20.00 1.99 -7.53
C GLY A 471 -19.26 2.33 -6.23
N THR A 472 -19.04 1.36 -5.35
CA THR A 472 -18.26 1.56 -4.11
C THR A 472 -16.79 1.83 -4.43
N ALA A 473 -16.21 1.08 -5.36
CA ALA A 473 -14.84 1.32 -5.81
C ALA A 473 -14.69 2.67 -6.51
N ALA A 474 -15.63 3.06 -7.37
CA ALA A 474 -15.63 4.37 -8.03
C ALA A 474 -15.67 5.51 -7.01
N ALA A 475 -16.49 5.39 -5.96
CA ALA A 475 -16.56 6.34 -4.86
C ALA A 475 -15.23 6.48 -4.10
N PHE A 476 -14.62 5.35 -3.72
CA PHE A 476 -13.30 5.37 -3.09
C PHE A 476 -12.24 5.99 -4.00
N ILE A 477 -12.20 5.58 -5.28
CA ILE A 477 -11.21 6.03 -6.25
C ILE A 477 -11.34 7.53 -6.52
N LYS A 478 -12.55 8.03 -6.79
CA LYS A 478 -12.78 9.45 -7.04
C LYS A 478 -12.34 10.30 -5.85
N ALA A 479 -12.65 9.89 -4.63
CA ALA A 479 -12.34 10.68 -3.44
C ALA A 479 -10.86 10.59 -3.03
N ASN A 480 -10.19 9.46 -3.26
CA ASN A 480 -8.93 9.15 -2.60
C ASN A 480 -7.77 8.75 -3.52
N MET A 481 -8.02 8.55 -4.83
CA MET A 481 -7.03 8.08 -5.78
C MET A 481 -6.90 9.00 -7.01
N PRO A 482 -5.69 9.13 -7.58
CA PRO A 482 -4.39 8.67 -7.07
C PRO A 482 -4.06 9.26 -5.70
N LEU A 483 -3.23 8.57 -4.90
CA LEU A 483 -2.97 8.96 -3.52
C LEU A 483 -2.42 10.40 -3.43
N GLY A 484 -3.03 11.23 -2.58
CA GLY A 484 -2.70 12.66 -2.48
C GLY A 484 -3.22 13.51 -3.65
N GLN A 485 -3.98 12.94 -4.57
CA GLN A 485 -4.60 13.60 -5.71
C GLN A 485 -6.09 13.21 -5.83
N GLY A 486 -6.76 13.02 -4.69
CA GLY A 486 -8.19 12.80 -4.64
C GLY A 486 -8.95 13.88 -5.42
N GLY A 487 -9.97 13.47 -6.16
CA GLY A 487 -10.78 14.35 -7.00
C GLY A 487 -10.20 14.64 -8.38
N SER A 488 -8.95 14.29 -8.66
CA SER A 488 -8.28 14.58 -9.95
C SER A 488 -8.87 13.83 -11.15
N LEU A 489 -9.37 12.61 -10.94
CA LEU A 489 -10.09 11.86 -11.99
C LEU A 489 -11.50 12.42 -12.17
N SER A 490 -11.98 12.52 -13.41
CA SER A 490 -13.41 12.76 -13.66
C SER A 490 -14.26 11.60 -13.14
N ASP A 491 -15.54 11.85 -12.91
CA ASP A 491 -16.48 10.80 -12.45
C ASP A 491 -16.48 9.61 -13.43
N GLN A 492 -16.52 9.88 -14.74
CA GLN A 492 -16.45 8.83 -15.76
C GLN A 492 -15.17 7.99 -15.64
N GLN A 493 -14.01 8.63 -15.45
CA GLN A 493 -12.74 7.90 -15.29
C GLN A 493 -12.75 7.04 -14.02
N ALA A 494 -13.32 7.53 -12.92
CA ALA A 494 -13.44 6.78 -11.67
C ALA A 494 -14.33 5.53 -11.83
N TRP A 495 -15.46 5.66 -12.53
CA TRP A 495 -16.33 4.53 -12.86
C TRP A 495 -15.66 3.52 -13.80
N ASP A 496 -15.02 4.00 -14.87
CA ASP A 496 -14.35 3.14 -15.84
C ASP A 496 -13.20 2.35 -15.20
N VAL A 497 -12.33 3.01 -14.43
CA VAL A 497 -11.20 2.32 -13.76
C VAL A 497 -11.69 1.37 -12.67
N ALA A 498 -12.76 1.70 -11.94
CA ALA A 498 -13.38 0.78 -10.99
C ALA A 498 -13.92 -0.48 -11.68
N GLN A 499 -14.55 -0.33 -12.85
CA GLN A 499 -15.02 -1.44 -13.67
C GLN A 499 -13.85 -2.29 -14.17
N PHE A 500 -12.75 -1.66 -14.60
CA PHE A 500 -11.53 -2.38 -14.98
C PHE A 500 -10.98 -3.20 -13.80
N VAL A 501 -10.72 -2.57 -12.65
CA VAL A 501 -10.19 -3.24 -11.44
C VAL A 501 -11.07 -4.42 -11.01
N ASN A 502 -12.39 -4.23 -10.95
CA ASN A 502 -13.33 -5.26 -10.50
C ASN A 502 -13.74 -6.27 -11.59
N SER A 503 -13.14 -6.20 -12.78
CA SER A 503 -13.33 -7.22 -13.84
C SER A 503 -12.27 -8.33 -13.84
N HIS A 504 -11.34 -8.29 -12.89
CA HIS A 504 -10.28 -9.28 -12.73
C HIS A 504 -10.62 -10.33 -11.67
N GLU A 505 -10.03 -11.52 -11.82
CA GLU A 505 -10.18 -12.60 -10.85
C GLU A 505 -9.61 -12.23 -9.47
N ARG A 506 -10.25 -12.75 -8.44
CA ARG A 506 -9.93 -12.56 -7.01
C ARG A 506 -10.52 -13.73 -6.22
N PRO A 507 -10.21 -13.88 -4.92
CA PRO A 507 -10.79 -14.94 -4.11
C PRO A 507 -12.32 -14.91 -4.14
N ALA A 508 -12.94 -16.09 -4.21
CA ALA A 508 -14.39 -16.24 -4.28
C ALA A 508 -15.11 -15.73 -3.03
N ASP A 509 -16.41 -15.48 -3.15
CA ASP A 509 -17.24 -15.09 -2.02
C ASP A 509 -17.34 -16.27 -1.01
N PRO A 510 -16.98 -16.09 0.26
CA PRO A 510 -17.08 -17.14 1.27
C PRO A 510 -18.49 -17.72 1.43
N ARG A 511 -19.54 -16.97 1.07
CA ARG A 511 -20.95 -17.38 1.19
C ARG A 511 -21.33 -18.45 0.17
N GLU A 512 -20.75 -18.39 -1.03
CA GLU A 512 -21.02 -19.38 -2.09
C GLU A 512 -20.52 -20.78 -1.70
N ARG A 513 -19.43 -20.85 -0.94
CA ARG A 513 -18.91 -22.12 -0.40
C ARG A 513 -19.80 -22.70 0.69
N GLN A 514 -20.26 -21.86 1.62
CA GLN A 514 -21.18 -22.28 2.69
C GLN A 514 -22.49 -22.83 2.14
N ASP A 515 -23.05 -22.20 1.10
CA ASP A 515 -24.26 -22.69 0.43
C ASP A 515 -24.02 -24.05 -0.26
N SER A 516 -22.84 -24.27 -0.82
CA SER A 516 -22.49 -25.54 -1.46
C SER A 516 -22.31 -26.70 -0.46
N ASP A 517 -21.71 -26.42 0.70
CA ASP A 517 -21.52 -27.40 1.78
C ASP A 517 -22.84 -27.70 2.51
N ALA A 518 -23.70 -26.67 2.70
CA ALA A 518 -25.05 -26.83 3.22
C ALA A 518 -25.93 -27.68 2.29
N ARG A 519 -25.83 -27.49 0.97
CA ARG A 519 -26.54 -28.32 -0.02
C ARG A 519 -26.05 -29.77 0.00
N ARG A 520 -24.73 -30.01 -0.01
CA ARG A 520 -24.15 -31.37 0.07
C ARG A 520 -24.53 -32.11 1.35
N SER A 521 -24.56 -31.42 2.49
CA SER A 521 -24.98 -32.02 3.77
C SER A 521 -26.48 -32.29 3.83
N SER A 522 -27.32 -31.54 3.10
CA SER A 522 -28.75 -31.80 2.96
C SER A 522 -29.07 -32.95 2.00
N GLU A 523 -28.25 -33.16 0.96
CA GLU A 523 -28.41 -34.24 -0.03
C GLU A 523 -27.88 -35.59 0.50
N GLY A 524 -26.87 -35.59 1.38
CA GLY A 524 -26.38 -36.81 2.04
C GLY A 524 -27.22 -37.30 3.22
N ARG A 525 -28.38 -36.68 3.47
CA ARG A 525 -29.32 -37.02 4.57
C ARG A 525 -30.67 -37.55 4.07
N LYS A 526 -30.81 -37.77 2.75
CA LYS A 526 -31.90 -38.53 2.12
C LYS A 526 -31.38 -39.88 1.70
#